data_AF-F3ZWY2-F1
#
_entry.id   AF-F3ZWY2-F1
#
_cell.length_a   1.000
_cell.length_b   1.000
_cell.length_c   1.000
_cell.angle_alpha   90.00
_cell.angle_beta   90.00
_cell.angle_gamma   90.00
#
_symmetry.space_group_name_H-M   'P 1'
#
loop_
_entity.id
_entity.type
_entity.pdbx_description
1 polymer ?
#
loop_
_entity_poly.entity_id
_entity_poly.type
_entity_poly.pdbx_seq_one_letter_code
_entity_poly.pdbx_strand_id
1 'polypeptide(L)'
;MQKTIQRPRINSVFITPHAYERYYDRVDAEAPKSEITETIKEIIKHGEVIYTKHSGPHKEYVLKYNGLEILAEVQNAKATVITCYGYSDYAKWYRRQEYFDRRSYCS
;
A
#
# COMPACT_ATOMS: atom_id res chain seq x y z
N MET A 1 16.56 20.71 -2.31
CA MET A 1 15.22 20.85 -2.92
C MET A 1 14.46 19.54 -2.73
N GLN A 2 13.48 19.52 -1.81
CA GLN A 2 12.59 18.36 -1.69
C GLN A 2 11.66 18.36 -2.91
N LYS A 3 11.76 17.36 -3.78
CA LYS A 3 10.80 17.18 -4.89
C LYS A 3 9.47 16.76 -4.26
N THR A 4 8.51 17.68 -4.19
CA THR A 4 7.14 17.35 -3.81
C THR A 4 6.58 16.40 -4.87
N ILE A 5 6.33 15.15 -4.49
CA ILE A 5 5.74 14.17 -5.40
C ILE A 5 4.28 14.59 -5.60
N GLN A 6 3.96 15.13 -6.79
CA GLN A 6 2.60 15.54 -7.10
C GLN A 6 1.64 14.34 -7.07
N ARG A 7 0.56 14.47 -6.29
CA ARG A 7 -0.51 13.48 -6.22
C ARG A 7 -1.32 13.50 -7.52
N PRO A 8 -1.61 12.36 -8.14
CA PRO A 8 -2.49 12.32 -9.30
C PRO A 8 -3.94 12.62 -8.88
N ARG A 9 -4.71 13.27 -9.76
CA ARG A 9 -6.16 13.40 -9.58
C ARG A 9 -6.82 12.05 -9.82
N ILE A 10 -7.62 11.60 -8.86
CA ILE A 10 -8.28 10.28 -8.89
C ILE A 10 -9.78 10.50 -8.78
N ASN A 11 -10.52 10.00 -9.77
CA ASN A 11 -11.98 10.10 -9.87
C ASN A 11 -12.66 8.75 -9.59
N SER A 12 -11.95 7.64 -9.79
CA SER A 12 -12.48 6.30 -9.53
C SER A 12 -11.43 5.42 -8.86
N VAL A 13 -11.89 4.54 -7.97
CA VAL A 13 -11.05 3.59 -7.23
C VAL A 13 -11.54 2.19 -7.52
N PHE A 14 -10.64 1.33 -7.96
CA PHE A 14 -10.85 -0.10 -8.13
C PHE A 14 -9.92 -0.83 -7.18
N ILE A 15 -10.48 -1.71 -6.33
CA ILE A 15 -9.72 -2.47 -5.35
C ILE A 15 -9.69 -3.91 -5.83
N THR A 16 -8.48 -4.44 -6.07
CA THR A 16 -8.32 -5.82 -6.55
C THR A 16 -8.71 -6.82 -5.46
N PRO A 17 -9.15 -8.04 -5.80
CA PRO A 17 -9.36 -9.12 -4.83
C PRO A 17 -8.12 -9.35 -3.95
N HIS A 18 -6.94 -9.33 -4.57
CA HIS A 18 -5.67 -9.46 -3.86
C HIS A 18 -5.45 -8.38 -2.79
N ALA A 19 -5.86 -7.14 -3.04
CA ALA A 19 -5.76 -6.08 -2.03
C ALA A 19 -6.67 -6.33 -0.82
N TYR A 20 -7.87 -6.90 -1.03
CA TYR A 20 -8.75 -7.30 0.08
C TYR A 20 -8.14 -8.45 0.87
N GLU A 21 -7.70 -9.53 0.22
CA GLU A 21 -7.03 -10.68 0.86
C GLU A 21 -5.86 -10.21 1.74
N ARG A 22 -5.02 -9.32 1.21
CA ARG A 22 -3.89 -8.77 1.97
C ARG A 22 -4.30 -7.90 3.14
N TYR A 23 -5.44 -7.21 3.05
CA TYR A 23 -5.97 -6.46 4.18
C TYR A 23 -6.42 -7.41 5.29
N TYR A 24 -7.17 -8.46 4.93
CA TYR A 24 -7.60 -9.51 5.86
C TYR A 24 -6.41 -10.15 6.58
N ASP A 25 -5.37 -10.52 5.84
CA ASP A 25 -4.18 -11.18 6.39
C ASP A 25 -3.35 -10.30 7.34
N ARG A 26 -3.32 -8.98 7.11
CA ARG A 26 -2.30 -8.08 7.68
C ARG A 26 -2.84 -6.98 8.56
N VAL A 27 -4.15 -6.76 8.55
CA VAL A 27 -4.80 -5.63 9.21
C VAL A 27 -5.91 -6.14 10.10
N ASP A 28 -6.93 -6.75 9.50
CA ASP A 28 -8.10 -7.22 10.22
C ASP A 28 -8.82 -8.31 9.41
N ALA A 29 -8.80 -9.53 9.94
CA ALA A 29 -9.38 -10.72 9.29
C ALA A 29 -10.92 -10.74 9.31
N GLU A 30 -11.56 -9.95 10.19
CA GLU A 30 -13.01 -9.96 10.39
C GLU A 30 -13.69 -8.72 9.79
N ALA A 31 -12.91 -7.74 9.30
CA ALA A 31 -13.43 -6.49 8.78
C ALA A 31 -14.43 -6.70 7.60
N PRO A 32 -15.63 -6.10 7.66
CA PRO A 32 -16.56 -6.18 6.54
C PRO A 32 -15.95 -5.50 5.29
N LYS A 33 -16.20 -6.07 4.12
CA LYS A 33 -15.63 -5.58 2.85
C LYS A 33 -15.93 -4.09 2.58
N SER A 34 -17.07 -3.59 3.06
CA SER A 34 -17.45 -2.17 2.97
C SER A 34 -16.50 -1.27 3.75
N GLU A 35 -16.12 -1.66 4.98
CA GLU A 35 -15.19 -0.91 5.82
C GLU A 35 -13.78 -0.89 5.22
N ILE A 36 -13.34 -2.03 4.67
CA ILE A 36 -12.05 -2.11 3.95
C ILE A 36 -12.08 -1.16 2.74
N THR A 37 -13.19 -1.12 2.01
CA THR A 37 -13.37 -0.25 0.85
C THR A 37 -13.28 1.23 1.24
N GLU A 38 -13.96 1.63 2.32
CA GLU A 38 -13.94 3.00 2.84
C GLU A 38 -12.54 3.38 3.32
N THR A 39 -11.90 2.51 4.09
CA THR A 39 -10.52 2.71 4.57
C THR A 39 -9.56 2.92 3.41
N ILE A 40 -9.61 2.06 2.39
CA ILE A 40 -8.73 2.20 1.21
C ILE A 40 -9.04 3.48 0.44
N LYS A 41 -10.31 3.88 0.30
CA LYS A 41 -10.68 5.16 -0.33
C LYS A 41 -10.14 6.35 0.45
N GLU A 42 -10.18 6.31 1.78
CA GLU A 42 -9.61 7.36 2.63
C GLU A 42 -8.09 7.45 2.45
N ILE A 43 -7.37 6.32 2.35
CA ILE A 43 -5.94 6.33 2.00
C ILE A 43 -5.70 6.96 0.61
N ILE A 44 -6.52 6.60 -0.38
CA ILE A 44 -6.43 7.16 -1.73
C ILE A 44 -6.71 8.66 -1.75
N LYS A 45 -7.58 9.17 -0.87
CA LYS A 45 -8.02 10.57 -0.82
C LYS A 45 -7.19 11.47 0.09
N HIS A 46 -6.72 10.94 1.21
CA HIS A 46 -6.04 11.69 2.27
C HIS A 46 -4.60 11.24 2.52
N GLY A 47 -4.22 10.04 2.05
CA GLY A 47 -2.88 9.50 2.26
C GLY A 47 -1.77 10.29 1.58
N GLU A 48 -0.60 10.25 2.22
CA GLU A 48 0.65 10.81 1.74
C GLU A 48 1.32 9.85 0.75
N VAL A 49 1.92 10.38 -0.32
CA VAL A 49 2.75 9.58 -1.24
C VAL A 49 4.12 9.40 -0.62
N ILE A 50 4.43 8.21 -0.12
CA ILE A 50 5.72 7.89 0.51
C ILE A 50 6.81 7.77 -0.56
N TYR A 51 6.54 7.00 -1.62
CA TYR A 51 7.41 6.89 -2.78
C TYR A 51 6.61 6.42 -3.99
N THR A 52 7.20 6.59 -5.16
CA THR A 52 6.66 6.09 -6.43
C THR A 52 7.56 5.00 -6.97
N LYS A 53 6.97 3.91 -7.46
CA LYS A 53 7.66 2.89 -8.23
C LYS A 53 7.35 3.08 -9.71
N HIS A 54 8.38 2.89 -10.54
CA HIS A 54 8.20 2.81 -11.98
C HIS A 54 8.20 1.33 -12.35
N SER A 55 7.05 0.84 -12.82
CA SER A 55 6.88 -0.53 -13.31
C SER A 55 6.50 -0.44 -14.79
N GLY A 56 7.52 -0.41 -15.65
CA GLY A 56 7.34 -0.21 -17.09
C GLY A 56 6.70 1.14 -17.44
N PRO A 57 5.66 1.17 -18.30
CA PRO A 57 4.99 2.41 -18.71
C PRO A 57 4.09 3.02 -17.61
N HIS A 58 3.91 2.32 -16.49
CA HIS A 58 2.96 2.71 -15.46
C HIS A 58 3.65 3.24 -14.21
N LYS A 59 2.99 4.21 -13.59
CA LYS A 59 3.46 4.83 -12.35
C LYS A 59 2.63 4.30 -11.18
N GLU A 60 3.33 3.61 -10.29
CA GLU A 60 2.79 3.08 -9.06
C GLU A 60 3.12 4.02 -7.91
N TYR A 61 2.17 4.15 -7.00
CA TYR A 61 2.25 5.03 -5.84
C TYR A 61 2.08 4.19 -4.59
N VAL A 62 3.02 4.34 -3.66
CA VAL A 62 2.84 3.83 -2.31
C VAL A 62 2.30 4.96 -1.46
N LEU A 63 1.07 4.76 -0.97
CA LEU A 63 0.31 5.73 -0.21
C LEU A 63 0.21 5.27 1.24
N LYS A 64 0.34 6.20 2.17
CA LYS A 64 0.22 5.95 3.60
C LYS A 64 -0.81 6.85 4.25
N TYR A 65 -1.67 6.29 5.08
CA TYR A 65 -2.60 7.05 5.91
C TYR A 65 -2.87 6.28 7.21
N ASN A 66 -2.87 6.96 8.35
CA ASN A 66 -3.05 6.36 9.68
C ASN A 66 -2.19 5.11 9.93
N GLY A 67 -0.93 5.15 9.49
CA GLY A 67 0.01 4.04 9.65
C GLY A 67 -0.14 2.88 8.66
N LEU A 68 -1.24 2.84 7.89
CA LEU A 68 -1.54 1.83 6.90
C LEU A 68 -0.99 2.20 5.52
N GLU A 69 -0.35 1.25 4.84
CA GLU A 69 0.27 1.46 3.53
C GLU A 69 -0.39 0.63 2.43
N ILE A 70 -0.61 1.23 1.25
CA ILE A 70 -1.14 0.55 0.05
C ILE A 70 -0.27 0.85 -1.18
N LEU A 71 -0.29 -0.07 -2.14
CA LEU A 71 0.24 0.14 -3.48
C LEU A 71 -0.94 0.37 -4.44
N ALA A 72 -0.93 1.50 -5.13
CA ALA A 72 -1.91 1.81 -6.16
C ALA A 72 -1.22 2.22 -7.46
N GLU A 73 -1.70 1.68 -8.57
CA GLU A 73 -1.40 2.19 -9.90
C GLU A 73 -2.43 3.24 -10.28
N VAL A 74 -2.00 4.34 -10.88
CA VAL A 74 -2.93 5.39 -11.35
C VAL A 74 -2.80 5.59 -12.85
N GLN A 75 -3.89 5.34 -13.57
CA GLN A 75 -4.01 5.54 -15.02
C GLN A 75 -5.33 6.26 -15.32
N ASN A 76 -5.32 7.29 -16.18
CA ASN A 76 -6.53 7.99 -16.63
C ASN A 76 -7.49 8.40 -15.49
N ALA A 77 -6.95 8.93 -14.38
CA ALA A 77 -7.69 9.28 -13.16
C ALA A 77 -8.42 8.10 -12.46
N LYS A 78 -8.08 6.86 -12.80
CA LYS A 78 -8.50 5.65 -12.11
C LYS A 78 -7.34 5.12 -11.28
N ALA A 79 -7.58 4.90 -9.99
CA ALA A 79 -6.65 4.23 -9.11
C ALA A 79 -7.01 2.75 -8.99
N THR A 80 -6.09 1.88 -9.37
CA THR A 80 -6.17 0.42 -9.18
C THR A 80 -5.31 0.08 -7.97
N VAL A 81 -5.94 -0.34 -6.87
CA VAL A 81 -5.24 -0.75 -5.65
C VAL A 81 -4.79 -2.19 -5.82
N ILE A 82 -3.48 -2.37 -5.96
CA ILE A 82 -2.83 -3.65 -6.26
C ILE A 82 -2.67 -4.47 -4.99
N THR A 83 -2.22 -3.85 -3.89
CA THR A 83 -1.97 -4.58 -2.63
C THR A 83 -2.08 -3.66 -1.41
N CYS A 84 -2.43 -4.26 -0.27
CA CYS A 84 -2.33 -3.63 1.05
C CYS A 84 -1.06 -4.17 1.75
N TYR A 85 -0.14 -3.28 2.12
CA TYR A 85 1.06 -3.65 2.87
C TYR A 85 0.80 -3.82 4.37
N GLY A 86 -0.35 -3.34 4.86
CA GLY A 86 -0.68 -3.36 6.27
C GLY A 86 -0.05 -2.19 7.03
N TYR A 87 0.03 -2.32 8.35
CA TYR A 87 0.65 -1.30 9.18
C TYR A 87 2.16 -1.23 8.93
N SER A 88 2.66 -0.03 8.70
CA SER A 88 4.07 0.26 8.42
C SER A 88 5.06 -0.26 9.49
N ASP A 89 4.60 -0.45 10.72
CA ASP A 89 5.39 -1.07 11.80
C ASP A 89 5.55 -2.58 11.62
N TYR A 90 4.51 -3.27 11.13
CA TYR A 90 4.58 -4.69 10.76
C TYR A 90 5.61 -4.91 9.63
N ALA A 91 5.65 -4.04 8.63
CA ALA A 91 6.59 -4.12 7.52
C ALA A 91 8.07 -3.91 7.93
N LYS A 92 8.32 -3.15 9.02
CA LYS A 92 9.68 -2.97 9.59
C LYS A 92 10.07 -4.16 10.48
N TRP A 93 9.13 -4.70 11.25
CA TRP A 93 9.37 -5.86 12.10
C TRP A 93 9.64 -7.13 11.26
N TYR A 94 8.82 -7.39 10.24
CA TYR A 94 8.99 -8.55 9.35
C TYR A 94 10.33 -8.52 8.59
N ARG A 95 10.71 -7.36 8.02
CA ARG A 95 12.02 -7.19 7.34
C ARG A 95 13.21 -7.40 8.27
N ARG A 96 13.07 -7.14 9.58
CA ARG A 96 14.13 -7.46 10.55
C ARG A 96 14.25 -8.96 10.77
N GLN A 97 13.15 -9.71 10.81
CA GLN A 97 13.17 -11.17 10.99
C GLN A 97 13.93 -11.88 9.85
N GLU A 98 13.67 -11.51 8.58
CA GLU A 98 14.40 -12.09 7.42
C GLU A 98 15.92 -11.80 7.45
N TYR A 99 16.33 -10.67 8.05
CA TYR A 99 17.75 -10.32 8.14
C TYR A 99 18.49 -11.13 9.21
N PHE A 100 17.80 -11.55 10.28
CA PHE A 100 18.38 -12.44 11.30
C PHE A 100 18.51 -13.87 10.79
N ASP A 101 17.54 -14.37 10.04
CA ASP A 101 17.54 -15.75 9.54
C ASP A 101 18.72 -16.03 8.58
N ARG A 102 19.11 -15.04 7.76
CA ARG A 102 20.26 -15.17 6.84
C ARG A 102 21.63 -15.17 7.50
N ARG A 103 21.77 -14.72 8.76
CA ARG A 103 23.06 -14.78 9.48
C ARG A 103 23.31 -16.13 10.14
N SER A 104 22.27 -16.93 10.36
CA SER A 104 22.38 -18.24 11.00
C SER A 104 23.01 -19.33 10.11
N TYR A 105 23.25 -19.04 8.83
CA TYR A 105 23.85 -19.96 7.86
C TYR A 105 25.27 -19.58 7.43
N CYS A 106 25.88 -18.59 8.08
CA CYS A 106 27.29 -18.24 7.89
C CYS A 106 27.98 -18.07 9.25
N SER A 107 28.07 -19.17 9.99
CA SER A 107 28.92 -19.33 11.17
C SER A 107 29.50 -20.74 11.19
#